data_AF-A0A258BFC7-F1
#
_entry.id   AF-A0A258BFC7-F1
#
_cell.length_a   1.000
_cell.length_b   1.000
_cell.length_c   1.000
_cell.angle_alpha   90.00
_cell.angle_beta   90.00
_cell.angle_gamma   90.00
#
_symmetry.space_group_name_H-M   'P 1'
#
loop_
_entity.id
_entity.type
_entity.pdbx_description
1 polymer ?
#
loop_
_entity_poly.entity_id
_entity_poly.type
_entity_poly.pdbx_seq_one_letter_code
_entity_poly.pdbx_strand_id
1 'polypeptide(L)'
;TSNLLVRKDVFKTHDFDPEFRGWGWEDVEWAMRVSADFGIDHIDNTATHMGLDTADVLLSKYEQSGANFARVVRKHPEIVTRYPSYKMARLIKTLPFSKVVRGGLKSLVQSQSLPLKARAFALRLYRASVYADAL
;
A
#
# COMPACT_ATOMS: atom_id res chain seq x y z
N THR A 1 10.45 -4.57 6.20
CA THR A 1 11.38 -3.44 6.37
C THR A 1 11.86 -3.01 5.00
N SER A 2 11.81 -1.71 4.71
CA SER A 2 12.41 -1.14 3.49
C SER A 2 13.93 -1.07 3.66
N ASN A 3 14.70 -1.30 2.60
CA ASN A 3 16.16 -1.24 2.63
C ASN A 3 16.60 -0.05 1.77
N LEU A 4 16.84 1.09 2.42
CA LEU A 4 17.18 2.36 1.76
C LEU A 4 18.50 2.88 2.33
N LEU A 5 19.41 3.28 1.46
CA LEU A 5 20.60 4.07 1.82
C LEU A 5 20.39 5.50 1.32
N VAL A 6 20.39 6.46 2.23
CA VAL A 6 20.06 7.85 1.92
C VAL A 6 21.16 8.75 2.44
N ARG A 7 21.62 9.69 1.60
CA ARG A 7 22.55 10.72 2.04
C ARG A 7 21.86 11.66 3.04
N LYS A 8 22.61 12.11 4.05
CA LYS A 8 22.10 12.98 5.11
C LYS A 8 21.51 14.29 4.58
N ASP A 9 22.10 14.87 3.55
CA ASP A 9 21.63 16.11 2.94
C ASP A 9 20.30 15.93 2.19
N VAL A 10 20.12 14.82 1.46
CA VAL A 10 18.83 14.47 0.84
C VAL A 10 17.73 14.38 1.90
N PHE A 11 17.99 13.69 3.01
CA PHE A 11 17.01 13.54 4.09
C PHE A 11 16.70 14.86 4.82
N LYS A 12 17.67 15.78 4.91
CA LYS A 12 17.44 17.13 5.44
C LYS A 12 16.56 17.99 4.54
N THR A 13 16.62 17.79 3.22
CA THR A 13 15.79 18.50 2.24
C THR A 13 14.38 17.92 2.19
N HIS A 14 14.26 16.60 2.23
CA HIS A 14 12.98 15.90 2.26
C HIS A 14 12.98 14.88 3.41
N ASP A 15 12.38 15.26 4.53
CA ASP A 15 12.08 14.33 5.61
C ASP A 15 10.77 13.57 5.32
N PHE A 16 10.50 12.51 6.08
CA PHE A 16 9.20 11.85 6.11
C PHE A 16 8.13 12.81 6.63
N ASP A 17 6.91 12.65 6.12
CA ASP A 17 5.78 13.44 6.59
C ASP A 17 5.16 12.79 7.86
N PRO A 18 5.22 13.47 9.03
CA PRO A 18 4.71 12.92 10.30
C PRO A 18 3.19 12.72 10.33
N GLU A 19 2.46 13.21 9.32
CA GLU A 19 1.05 12.93 9.17
C GLU A 19 0.74 11.49 8.70
N PHE A 20 1.73 10.79 8.13
CA PHE A 20 1.62 9.37 7.83
C PHE A 20 1.81 8.57 9.10
N ARG A 21 0.78 7.83 9.50
CA ARG A 21 0.75 7.07 10.76
C ARG A 21 0.33 5.63 10.51
N GLY A 22 0.72 4.73 11.41
CA GLY A 22 0.42 3.31 11.25
C GLY A 22 1.27 2.69 10.14
N TRP A 23 0.66 1.92 9.24
CA TRP A 23 1.39 1.14 8.25
C TRP A 23 1.21 1.64 6.82
N GLY A 24 2.33 1.76 6.10
CA GLY A 24 2.39 1.88 4.64
C GLY A 24 2.27 3.31 4.09
N TRP A 25 2.69 3.45 2.83
CA TRP A 25 2.65 4.65 1.98
C TRP A 25 3.57 5.82 2.35
N GLU A 26 4.06 5.92 3.59
CA GLU A 26 5.02 6.95 3.99
C GLU A 26 6.28 6.94 3.09
N ASP A 27 6.91 5.78 2.94
CA ASP A 27 8.11 5.58 2.14
C ASP A 27 7.87 5.81 0.64
N VAL A 28 6.72 5.36 0.14
CA VAL A 28 6.28 5.58 -1.24
C VAL A 28 6.06 7.07 -1.52
N GLU A 29 5.37 7.78 -0.64
CA GLU A 29 5.13 9.23 -0.76
C GLU A 29 6.45 10.00 -0.71
N TRP A 30 7.32 9.64 0.24
CA TRP A 30 8.62 10.27 0.39
C TRP A 30 9.47 10.09 -0.86
N ALA A 31 9.51 8.88 -1.44
CA ALA A 31 10.22 8.61 -2.68
C ALA A 31 9.66 9.41 -3.88
N MET A 32 8.34 9.62 -3.95
CA MET A 32 7.73 10.47 -4.99
C MET A 32 8.27 11.90 -4.91
N ARG A 33 8.32 12.50 -3.70
CA ARG A 33 8.89 13.85 -3.50
C ARG A 33 10.38 13.91 -3.80
N VAL A 34 11.15 12.98 -3.23
CA VAL A 34 12.61 12.94 -3.41
C VAL A 34 12.99 12.79 -4.88
N SER A 35 12.25 11.99 -5.65
CA SER A 35 12.53 11.77 -7.07
C SER A 35 12.40 13.02 -7.96
N ALA A 36 11.74 14.08 -7.48
CA ALA A 36 11.64 15.34 -8.21
C ALA A 36 12.96 16.12 -8.20
N ASP A 37 13.73 16.01 -7.12
CA ASP A 37 14.93 16.82 -6.88
C ASP A 37 16.23 16.00 -6.87
N PHE A 38 16.13 14.67 -6.68
CA PHE A 38 17.28 13.78 -6.55
C PHE A 38 17.12 12.50 -7.37
N GLY A 39 18.25 11.98 -7.86
CA GLY A 39 18.30 10.67 -8.52
C GLY A 39 18.07 9.51 -7.53
N ILE A 40 17.38 8.47 -8.00
CA ILE A 40 17.15 7.22 -7.25
C ILE A 40 17.76 6.08 -8.04
N ASP A 41 18.78 5.44 -7.47
CA ASP A 41 19.42 4.27 -8.04
C ASP A 41 18.91 2.99 -7.37
N HIS A 42 18.51 2.02 -8.19
CA HIS A 42 18.18 0.67 -7.71
C HIS A 42 19.43 -0.21 -7.79
N ILE A 43 19.98 -0.54 -6.63
CA ILE A 43 21.08 -1.50 -6.54
C ILE A 43 20.52 -2.93 -6.41
N ASP A 44 21.20 -3.89 -7.03
CA ASP A 44 20.95 -5.29 -6.77
C ASP A 44 21.64 -5.66 -5.45
N ASN A 45 20.85 -5.70 -4.37
CA ASN A 45 21.33 -6.01 -3.03
C ASN A 45 20.44 -7.09 -2.40
N THR A 46 21.07 -8.15 -1.89
CA THR A 46 20.35 -9.22 -1.20
C THR A 46 19.80 -8.68 0.12
N ALA A 47 18.47 -8.68 0.26
CA ALA A 47 17.79 -8.33 1.50
C ALA A 47 17.32 -9.59 2.21
N THR A 48 17.66 -9.73 3.50
CA THR A 48 17.05 -10.77 4.36
C THR A 48 15.84 -10.18 5.06
N HIS A 49 14.71 -10.89 5.04
CA HIS A 49 13.49 -10.49 5.72
C HIS A 49 13.31 -11.37 6.97
N MET A 50 12.84 -10.79 8.08
CA MET A 50 12.67 -11.51 9.37
C MET A 50 11.56 -12.57 9.38
N GLY A 51 11.08 -13.00 8.21
CA GLY A 51 10.01 -13.98 8.05
C GLY A 51 8.87 -13.50 7.14
N LEU A 52 7.92 -14.39 6.90
CA LEU A 52 6.70 -14.11 6.15
C LEU A 52 5.59 -13.70 7.12
N ASP A 53 4.85 -12.64 6.77
CA ASP A 53 3.63 -12.28 7.50
C ASP A 53 2.52 -13.30 7.25
N THR A 54 1.71 -13.56 8.27
CA THR A 54 0.48 -14.33 8.11
C THR A 54 -0.57 -13.54 7.34
N ALA A 55 -1.58 -14.23 6.82
CA ALA A 55 -2.72 -13.60 6.17
C ALA A 55 -3.40 -12.54 7.05
N ASP A 56 -3.56 -12.81 8.35
CA ASP A 56 -4.19 -11.90 9.30
C ASP A 56 -3.36 -10.64 9.56
N VAL A 57 -2.04 -10.80 9.64
CA VAL A 57 -1.12 -9.66 9.78
C VAL A 57 -1.19 -8.77 8.54
N LEU A 58 -1.21 -9.35 7.34
CA LEU A 58 -1.34 -8.58 6.09
C LEU A 58 -2.68 -7.85 5.99
N LEU A 59 -3.78 -8.50 6.36
CA LEU A 59 -5.10 -7.88 6.40
C LEU A 59 -5.12 -6.67 7.37
N SER A 60 -4.58 -6.83 8.57
CA SER A 60 -4.47 -5.75 9.56
C SER A 60 -3.62 -4.58 9.07
N LYS A 61 -2.48 -4.86 8.43
CA LYS A 61 -1.62 -3.85 7.81
C LYS A 61 -2.36 -3.05 6.73
N TYR A 62 -3.16 -3.71 5.89
CA TYR A 62 -3.93 -3.00 4.87
C TYR A 62 -5.07 -2.16 5.41
N GLU A 63 -5.74 -2.58 6.48
CA GLU A 63 -6.72 -1.72 7.16
C GLU A 63 -6.08 -0.41 7.67
N GLN A 64 -4.87 -0.49 8.21
CA GLN A 64 -4.13 0.68 8.69
C GLN A 64 -3.67 1.60 7.55
N SER A 65 -3.47 1.08 6.32
CA SER A 65 -2.93 1.86 5.21
C SER A 65 -3.96 2.70 4.45
N GLY A 66 -5.26 2.52 4.70
CA GLY A 66 -6.31 3.24 3.98
C GLY A 66 -6.20 4.76 4.11
N ALA A 67 -6.04 5.27 5.33
CA ALA A 67 -5.91 6.71 5.57
C ALA A 67 -4.68 7.31 4.89
N ASN A 68 -3.54 6.60 4.95
CA ASN A 68 -2.30 7.03 4.30
C ASN A 68 -2.45 6.98 2.77
N PHE A 69 -3.12 5.98 2.20
CA PHE A 69 -3.41 5.93 0.77
C PHE A 69 -4.17 7.17 0.30
N ALA A 70 -5.23 7.55 1.02
CA ALA A 70 -6.00 8.75 0.71
C ALA A 70 -5.14 10.03 0.77
N ARG A 71 -4.17 10.11 1.69
CA ARG A 71 -3.19 11.21 1.74
C ARG A 71 -2.32 11.24 0.50
N VAL A 72 -1.73 10.12 0.07
CA VAL A 72 -0.90 10.07 -1.15
C VAL A 72 -1.72 10.47 -2.38
N VAL A 73 -2.96 10.01 -2.49
CA VAL A 73 -3.85 10.37 -3.61
C VAL A 73 -4.09 11.88 -3.68
N ARG A 74 -4.25 12.55 -2.54
CA ARG A 74 -4.43 14.02 -2.49
C ARG A 74 -3.14 14.77 -2.83
N LYS A 75 -1.99 14.25 -2.41
CA LYS A 75 -0.69 14.91 -2.62
C LYS A 75 -0.12 14.71 -4.02
N HIS A 76 -0.32 13.53 -4.60
CA HIS A 76 0.31 13.09 -5.87
C HIS A 76 -0.72 12.48 -6.84
N PRO A 77 -1.83 13.17 -7.17
CA PRO A 77 -2.92 12.60 -7.97
C PRO A 77 -2.46 12.16 -9.37
N GLU A 78 -1.55 12.90 -10.01
CA GLU A 78 -1.00 12.61 -11.34
C GLU A 78 -0.20 11.30 -11.40
N ILE A 79 0.40 10.88 -10.28
CA ILE A 79 1.12 9.62 -10.16
C ILE A 79 0.14 8.50 -9.80
N VAL A 80 -0.63 8.66 -8.72
CA VAL A 80 -1.42 7.58 -8.12
C VAL A 80 -2.61 7.15 -9.00
N THR A 81 -3.17 8.06 -9.80
CA THR A 81 -4.29 7.74 -10.72
C THR A 81 -3.94 6.66 -11.76
N ARG A 82 -2.65 6.48 -12.05
CA ARG A 82 -2.16 5.46 -12.97
C ARG A 82 -2.15 4.06 -12.35
N TYR A 83 -2.16 3.97 -11.02
CA TYR A 83 -2.00 2.70 -10.31
C TYR A 83 -3.23 1.79 -10.45
N PRO A 84 -3.04 0.48 -10.70
CA PRO A 84 -4.15 -0.47 -10.74
C PRO A 84 -4.98 -0.48 -9.45
N SER A 85 -4.33 -0.32 -8.29
CA SER A 85 -5.02 -0.27 -6.99
C SER A 85 -5.96 0.92 -6.86
N TYR A 86 -5.58 2.09 -7.40
CA TYR A 86 -6.44 3.27 -7.42
C TYR A 86 -7.67 3.04 -8.32
N LYS A 87 -7.44 2.55 -9.54
CA LYS A 87 -8.51 2.26 -10.51
C LYS A 87 -9.51 1.24 -9.94
N MET A 88 -9.00 0.18 -9.31
CA MET A 88 -9.85 -0.82 -8.65
C MET A 88 -10.58 -0.26 -7.44
N ALA A 89 -9.94 0.58 -6.61
CA ALA A 89 -10.60 1.22 -5.48
C ALA A 89 -11.76 2.12 -5.95
N ARG A 90 -11.56 2.91 -7.01
CA ARG A 90 -12.61 3.73 -7.63
C ARG A 90 -13.78 2.89 -8.16
N LEU A 91 -13.50 1.75 -8.78
CA LEU A 91 -14.54 0.83 -9.26
C LEU A 91 -15.30 0.16 -8.10
N ILE A 92 -14.61 -0.27 -7.05
CA ILE A 92 -15.24 -0.90 -5.88
C ILE A 92 -16.10 0.12 -5.12
N LYS A 93 -15.69 1.39 -5.07
CA LYS A 93 -16.43 2.48 -4.42
C LYS A 93 -17.83 2.68 -5.02
N THR A 94 -18.04 2.33 -6.29
CA THR A 94 -19.35 2.42 -6.94
C THR A 94 -20.24 1.20 -6.73
N LEU A 95 -19.73 0.10 -6.17
CA LEU A 95 -20.50 -1.12 -5.96
C LEU A 95 -21.40 -0.99 -4.72
N PRO A 96 -22.70 -1.30 -4.83
CA PRO A 96 -23.54 -1.45 -3.64
C PRO A 96 -22.99 -2.60 -2.78
N PHE A 97 -23.11 -2.46 -1.46
CA PHE A 97 -22.66 -3.47 -0.48
C PHE A 97 -21.15 -3.77 -0.51
N SER A 98 -20.30 -2.79 -0.87
CA SER A 98 -18.83 -2.90 -0.84
C SER A 98 -18.27 -3.49 0.46
N LYS A 99 -18.89 -3.20 1.61
CA LYS A 99 -18.53 -3.77 2.92
C LYS A 99 -18.77 -5.28 3.01
N VAL A 100 -19.85 -5.79 2.41
CA VAL A 100 -20.13 -7.23 2.33
C VAL A 100 -19.10 -7.92 1.44
N VAL A 101 -18.76 -7.31 0.31
CA VAL A 101 -17.70 -7.78 -0.59
C VAL A 101 -16.36 -7.85 0.14
N ARG A 102 -16.01 -6.82 0.95
CA ARG A 102 -14.79 -6.85 1.79
C ARG A 102 -14.79 -8.03 2.77
N GLY A 103 -15.91 -8.27 3.45
CA GLY A 103 -16.06 -9.42 4.36
C GLY A 103 -15.82 -10.75 3.65
N GLY A 104 -16.42 -10.94 2.48
CA GLY A 104 -16.19 -12.14 1.65
C GLY A 104 -14.73 -12.30 1.22
N LEU A 105 -14.09 -11.22 0.76
CA LEU A 105 -12.67 -11.22 0.40
C LEU A 105 -11.78 -11.59 1.59
N LYS A 106 -12.09 -11.10 2.80
CA LYS A 106 -11.38 -11.46 4.03
C LYS A 106 -11.41 -12.97 4.26
N SER A 107 -12.59 -13.58 4.18
CA SER A 107 -12.76 -15.03 4.35
C SER A 107 -11.98 -15.82 3.30
N LEU A 108 -11.96 -15.37 2.04
CA LEU A 108 -11.17 -16.01 0.99
C LEU A 108 -9.66 -15.93 1.25
N VAL A 109 -9.16 -14.81 1.77
CA VAL A 109 -7.74 -14.64 2.14
C VAL A 109 -7.33 -15.60 3.26
N GLN A 110 -8.21 -15.78 4.25
CA GLN A 110 -7.96 -16.62 5.42
C GLN A 110 -8.17 -18.12 5.14
N SER A 111 -8.92 -18.48 4.09
CA SER A 111 -9.21 -19.87 3.77
C SER A 111 -7.98 -20.66 3.34
N GLN A 112 -7.61 -21.68 4.11
CA GLN A 112 -6.48 -22.58 3.80
C GLN A 112 -6.82 -23.62 2.72
N SER A 113 -8.10 -23.83 2.40
CA SER A 113 -8.52 -24.76 1.34
C SER A 113 -8.33 -24.19 -0.07
N LEU A 114 -8.13 -22.87 -0.19
CA LEU A 114 -7.92 -22.21 -1.47
C LEU A 114 -6.43 -22.21 -1.87
N PRO A 115 -6.12 -22.35 -3.18
CA PRO A 115 -4.77 -22.21 -3.68
C PRO A 115 -4.16 -20.83 -3.33
N LEU A 116 -2.85 -20.80 -3.05
CA LEU A 116 -2.14 -19.58 -2.66
C LEU A 116 -2.36 -18.41 -3.65
N LYS A 117 -2.35 -18.69 -4.96
CA LYS A 117 -2.59 -17.68 -6.00
C LYS A 117 -3.97 -17.02 -5.87
N ALA A 118 -5.00 -17.79 -5.54
CA ALA A 118 -6.36 -17.29 -5.34
C ALA A 118 -6.44 -16.41 -4.09
N ARG A 119 -5.82 -16.85 -2.98
CA ARG A 119 -5.74 -16.08 -1.72
C ARG A 119 -4.98 -14.77 -1.92
N ALA A 120 -3.86 -14.78 -2.63
CA ALA A 120 -3.08 -13.58 -2.96
C ALA A 120 -3.84 -12.62 -3.90
N PHE A 121 -4.65 -13.14 -4.82
CA PHE A 121 -5.54 -12.30 -5.63
C PHE A 121 -6.66 -11.68 -4.78
N ALA A 122 -7.32 -12.47 -3.93
CA ALA A 122 -8.32 -11.98 -2.99
C ALA A 122 -7.74 -10.89 -2.06
N LEU A 123 -6.50 -11.05 -1.61
CA LEU A 123 -5.80 -10.07 -0.77
C LEU A 123 -5.57 -8.73 -1.51
N ARG A 124 -5.20 -8.77 -2.81
CA ARG A 124 -5.06 -7.55 -3.63
C ARG A 124 -6.39 -6.83 -3.81
N LEU A 125 -7.48 -7.58 -4.02
CA LEU A 125 -8.83 -7.03 -4.08
C LEU A 125 -9.29 -6.48 -2.73
N TYR A 126 -8.98 -7.18 -1.64
CA TYR A 126 -9.27 -6.73 -0.27
C TYR A 126 -8.62 -5.38 -0.01
N ARG A 127 -7.32 -5.24 -0.32
CA ARG A 127 -6.59 -3.98 -0.22
C ARG A 127 -7.26 -2.86 -1.03
N ALA A 128 -7.64 -3.14 -2.29
CA ALA A 128 -8.35 -2.16 -3.11
C ALA A 128 -9.72 -1.78 -2.51
N SER A 129 -10.41 -2.72 -1.86
CA SER A 129 -11.65 -2.44 -1.14
C SER A 129 -11.43 -1.53 0.08
N VAL A 130 -10.34 -1.71 0.84
CA VAL A 130 -10.00 -0.80 1.95
C VAL A 130 -9.75 0.61 1.42
N TYR A 131 -9.02 0.71 0.32
CA TYR A 131 -8.76 1.99 -0.35
C TYR A 131 -10.04 2.64 -0.87
N ALA A 132 -11.01 1.86 -1.33
CA ALA A 132 -12.30 2.38 -1.79
C ALA A 132 -13.07 3.10 -0.68
N ASP A 133 -12.96 2.67 0.58
CA ASP A 133 -13.59 3.35 1.73
C ASP A 133 -12.85 4.63 2.13
N ALA A 134 -11.54 4.69 1.88
CA ALA A 134 -10.71 5.83 2.27
C ALA A 134 -10.68 6.95 1.22
N LEU A 135 -10.92 6.62 -0.06
CA LEU A 135 -11.18 7.55 -1.16
C LEU A 135 -12.57 8.16 -1.06
#